data_AF-A0A8R7PUP9-F1
#
_entry.id   AF-A0A8R7PUP9-F1
#
_cell.length_a   1.000
_cell.length_b   1.000
_cell.length_c   1.000
_cell.angle_alpha   90.00
_cell.angle_beta   90.00
_cell.angle_gamma   90.00
#
_symmetry.space_group_name_H-M   'P 1'
#
loop_
_entity.id
_entity.type
_entity.pdbx_description
1 polymer ?
#
loop_
_entity_poly.entity_id
_entity_poly.type
_entity_poly.pdbx_seq_one_letter_code
_entity_poly.pdbx_strand_id
1 'polypeptide(L)'
;MFGRQMEKETILSFLLCREAARNGSLGVLPIIGPARVGKSTLVEHVCHDERVHRRFSLIVFFSGNDLNGGNLATLKGDMDEETWRGLYTSAASHLTPGSKIILTSRSEKIASLGTAESLMLKFLSQEAYWYFFKTVAFGSTNPEC
;
A
#
# COMPACT_ATOMS: atom_id res chain seq x y z
N MET A 1 1.65 4.73 -12.89
CA MET A 1 0.35 4.57 -12.21
C MET A 1 -0.64 5.65 -12.65
N PHE A 2 -1.78 5.28 -13.25
CA PHE A 2 -2.78 6.23 -13.74
C PHE A 2 -3.72 6.68 -12.61
N GLY A 3 -4.07 7.97 -12.56
CA GLY A 3 -5.13 8.52 -11.70
C GLY A 3 -4.91 8.42 -10.18
N ARG A 4 -3.70 8.13 -9.72
CA ARG A 4 -3.39 7.81 -8.30
C ARG A 4 -2.19 8.56 -7.76
N GLN A 5 -1.89 9.72 -8.33
CA GLN A 5 -0.69 10.47 -7.99
C GLN A 5 -0.74 11.00 -6.56
N MET A 6 -1.92 11.46 -6.13
CA MET A 6 -2.10 11.95 -4.77
C MET A 6 -1.86 10.84 -3.75
N GLU A 7 -2.49 9.68 -3.94
CA GLU A 7 -2.33 8.53 -3.04
C GLU A 7 -0.88 8.02 -3.04
N LYS A 8 -0.21 8.00 -4.21
CA LYS A 8 1.21 7.64 -4.32
C LYS A 8 2.08 8.60 -3.51
N GLU A 9 1.91 9.91 -3.67
CA GLU A 9 2.70 10.91 -2.93
C GLU A 9 2.42 10.88 -1.42
N THR A 10 1.19 10.59 -1.00
CA THR A 10 0.88 10.38 0.43
C THR A 10 1.70 9.23 1.02
N ILE A 11 1.75 8.09 0.33
CA ILE A 11 2.54 6.94 0.79
C ILE A 11 4.03 7.29 0.80
N LEU A 12 4.52 8.00 -0.22
CA LEU A 12 5.93 8.39 -0.29
C LEU A 12 6.31 9.38 0.80
N SER A 13 5.47 10.37 1.07
CA SER A 13 5.65 11.28 2.21
C SER A 13 5.73 10.52 3.53
N PHE A 14 4.79 9.59 3.76
CA PHE A 14 4.84 8.70 4.91
C PHE A 14 6.14 7.90 4.96
N LEU A 15 6.59 7.30 3.85
CA LEU A 15 7.81 6.50 3.81
C LEU A 15 9.10 7.33 3.96
N LEU A 16 9.10 8.59 3.55
CA LEU A 16 10.26 9.48 3.62
C LEU A 16 10.35 10.25 4.95
N CYS A 17 9.23 10.41 5.67
CA CYS A 17 9.22 11.15 6.93
C CYS A 17 10.10 10.47 8.00
N ARG A 18 11.25 11.04 8.32
CA ARG A 18 12.14 10.51 9.37
C ARG A 18 11.61 10.93 10.73
N GLU A 19 10.52 10.31 11.18
CA GLU A 19 10.13 10.45 12.57
C GLU A 19 11.26 9.85 13.42
N ALA A 20 11.83 10.68 14.30
CA ALA A 20 12.64 10.19 15.40
C ALA A 20 11.70 9.36 16.26
N ALA A 21 11.62 8.05 15.99
CA ALA A 21 10.86 7.12 16.79
C ALA A 21 11.39 7.25 18.21
N ARG A 22 10.70 8.05 19.05
CA ARG A 22 11.16 8.38 20.40
C ARG A 22 11.35 7.11 21.23
N ASN A 23 10.74 5.99 20.80
CA ASN A 23 10.78 4.68 21.44
C ASN A 23 11.03 3.49 20.47
N GLY A 24 11.55 3.68 19.26
CA GLY A 24 11.86 2.56 18.35
C GLY A 24 10.65 1.81 17.76
N SER A 25 9.44 2.35 17.85
CA SER A 25 8.23 1.79 17.22
C SER A 25 8.26 1.92 15.69
N LEU A 26 7.76 0.90 14.98
CA LEU A 26 7.64 0.91 13.53
C LEU A 26 6.44 1.75 13.11
N GLY A 27 6.62 2.60 12.11
CA GLY A 27 5.50 3.33 11.51
C GLY A 27 4.64 2.39 10.68
N VAL A 28 3.32 2.46 10.82
CA VAL A 28 2.35 1.59 10.13
C VAL A 28 1.32 2.44 9.39
N LEU A 29 1.24 2.30 8.07
CA LEU A 29 0.25 2.98 7.22
C LEU A 29 -0.80 1.98 6.70
N PRO A 30 -2.05 2.04 7.18
CA PRO A 30 -3.15 1.27 6.61
C PRO A 30 -3.63 1.86 5.28
N ILE A 31 -3.85 1.01 4.28
CA ILE A 31 -4.49 1.33 3.01
C ILE A 31 -5.74 0.47 2.89
N ILE A 32 -6.90 1.11 2.93
CA ILE A 32 -8.19 0.42 2.93
C ILE A 32 -8.92 0.73 1.64
N GLY A 33 -9.59 -0.26 1.06
CA GLY A 33 -10.45 -0.03 -0.08
C GLY A 33 -11.03 -1.31 -0.67
N PRO A 34 -11.96 -1.19 -1.65
CA PRO A 34 -12.65 -2.33 -2.25
C PRO A 34 -11.72 -3.37 -2.88
N ALA A 35 -12.28 -4.55 -3.18
CA ALA A 35 -11.58 -5.55 -4.00
C ALA A 35 -11.23 -4.94 -5.37
N ARG A 36 -10.05 -5.28 -5.91
CA ARG A 36 -9.58 -4.88 -7.26
C ARG A 36 -9.46 -3.36 -7.51
N VAL A 37 -9.53 -2.53 -6.46
CA VAL A 37 -9.39 -1.06 -6.58
C VAL A 37 -7.95 -0.59 -6.92
N GLY A 38 -6.98 -1.50 -6.85
CA GLY A 38 -5.56 -1.24 -7.18
C GLY A 38 -4.64 -1.02 -5.98
N LYS A 39 -4.99 -1.50 -4.77
CA LYS A 39 -4.14 -1.38 -3.57
C LYS A 39 -2.74 -1.97 -3.76
N SER A 40 -2.65 -3.24 -4.21
CA SER A 40 -1.36 -3.90 -4.44
C SER A 40 -0.56 -3.19 -5.52
N THR A 41 -1.21 -2.80 -6.61
CA THR A 41 -0.59 -2.05 -7.71
C THR A 41 -0.06 -0.68 -7.24
N LEU A 42 -0.75 0.01 -6.35
CA LEU A 42 -0.30 1.27 -5.75
C LEU A 42 0.98 1.07 -4.95
N VAL A 43 0.97 0.07 -4.07
CA VAL A 43 2.12 -0.28 -3.24
C VAL A 43 3.30 -0.72 -4.09
N GLU A 44 3.08 -1.56 -5.10
CA GLU A 44 4.10 -1.98 -6.05
C GLU A 44 4.75 -0.78 -6.77
N HIS A 45 3.95 0.20 -7.22
CA HIS A 45 4.50 1.42 -7.84
C HIS A 45 5.30 2.28 -6.87
N VAL A 46 4.94 2.30 -5.59
CA VAL A 46 5.72 2.96 -4.54
C VAL A 46 7.04 2.23 -4.32
N CYS A 47 7.05 0.89 -4.32
CA CYS A 47 8.28 0.09 -4.15
C CYS A 47 9.33 0.38 -5.21
N HIS A 48 8.88 0.62 -6.44
CA HIS A 48 9.72 0.95 -7.58
C HIS A 48 10.14 2.43 -7.61
N ASP A 49 9.66 3.28 -6.70
CA ASP A 49 10.05 4.69 -6.65
C ASP A 49 11.47 4.84 -6.08
N GLU A 50 12.35 5.48 -6.84
CA GLU A 50 13.78 5.62 -6.52
C GLU A 50 14.02 6.30 -5.17
N ARG A 51 13.12 7.21 -4.76
CA ARG A 51 13.21 7.93 -3.49
C ARG A 51 13.18 7.00 -2.30
N VAL A 52 12.46 5.88 -2.39
CA VAL A 52 12.30 4.91 -1.29
C VAL A 52 13.16 3.66 -1.44
N HIS A 53 13.92 3.52 -2.53
CA HIS A 53 14.63 2.31 -2.99
C HIS A 53 15.65 1.63 -2.02
N ARG A 54 15.75 2.02 -0.75
CA ARG A 54 16.54 1.37 0.35
C ARG A 54 16.01 1.77 1.74
N ARG A 55 14.74 2.19 1.87
CA ARG A 55 14.20 2.79 3.12
C ARG A 55 12.98 2.08 3.68
N PHE A 56 12.35 1.19 2.91
CA PHE A 56 11.30 0.31 3.41
C PHE A 56 11.88 -1.09 3.61
N SER A 57 11.52 -1.71 4.73
CA SER A 57 12.10 -2.99 5.13
C SER A 57 11.08 -4.13 5.12
N LEU A 58 9.79 -3.81 5.07
CA LEU A 58 8.72 -4.81 5.01
C LEU A 58 7.43 -4.22 4.45
N ILE A 59 6.83 -4.90 3.48
CA ILE A 59 5.49 -4.59 2.98
C ILE A 59 4.66 -5.84 3.16
N VAL A 60 3.55 -5.71 3.88
CA VAL A 60 2.70 -6.85 4.23
C VAL A 60 1.34 -6.67 3.57
N PHE A 61 1.02 -7.60 2.68
CA PHE A 61 -0.27 -7.62 1.99
C PHE A 61 -1.23 -8.58 2.69
N PHE A 62 -2.39 -8.08 3.09
CA PHE A 62 -3.51 -8.89 3.58
C PHE A 62 -4.70 -8.73 2.65
N SER A 63 -4.80 -9.61 1.65
CA SER A 63 -6.07 -9.83 0.96
C SER A 63 -6.65 -11.14 1.43
N GLY A 64 -7.64 -11.07 2.31
CA GLY A 64 -8.57 -12.16 2.54
C GLY A 64 -9.44 -12.36 1.31
N ASN A 65 -8.84 -12.75 0.17
CA ASN A 65 -9.38 -13.37 -1.06
C ASN A 65 -8.69 -12.80 -2.32
N ASP A 66 -8.03 -13.71 -3.05
CA ASP A 66 -7.47 -13.69 -4.42
C ASP A 66 -6.52 -12.55 -4.86
N LEU A 67 -5.24 -12.88 -5.10
CA LEU A 67 -4.68 -13.24 -6.41
C LEU A 67 -3.18 -13.57 -6.29
N ASN A 68 -2.72 -14.54 -7.09
CA ASN A 68 -1.36 -15.07 -7.17
C ASN A 68 -0.42 -14.09 -7.90
N GLY A 69 0.79 -13.83 -7.37
CA GLY A 69 1.82 -13.11 -8.11
C GLY A 69 2.93 -12.44 -7.28
N GLY A 70 3.98 -13.22 -6.93
CA GLY A 70 5.39 -12.80 -6.90
C GLY A 70 5.91 -11.80 -5.86
N ASN A 71 6.85 -12.27 -5.02
CA ASN A 71 7.87 -11.52 -4.23
C ASN A 71 7.41 -10.32 -3.39
N LEU A 72 6.28 -10.49 -2.70
CA LEU A 72 5.85 -9.67 -1.57
C LEU A 72 5.48 -10.61 -0.44
N ALA A 73 5.90 -10.34 0.80
CA ALA A 73 5.51 -11.15 1.96
C ALA A 73 3.99 -11.04 2.17
N THR A 74 3.26 -11.90 1.48
CA THR A 74 1.80 -11.92 1.45
C THR A 74 1.35 -12.87 2.54
N LEU A 75 0.71 -12.33 3.58
CA LEU A 75 0.09 -13.15 4.61
C LEU A 75 -1.38 -13.33 4.24
N LYS A 76 -1.74 -14.58 3.96
CA LYS A 76 -3.09 -14.99 3.59
C LYS A 76 -3.82 -15.44 4.87
N GLY A 77 -4.76 -14.63 5.35
CA GLY A 77 -5.56 -14.94 6.54
C GLY A 77 -6.48 -13.78 6.94
N ASP A 78 -7.47 -14.07 7.81
CA ASP A 78 -8.20 -13.02 8.54
C ASP A 78 -7.25 -12.47 9.62
N MET A 79 -6.98 -11.16 9.59
CA MET A 79 -5.99 -10.56 10.47
C MET A 79 -6.69 -10.06 11.73
N ASP A 80 -6.64 -10.87 12.79
CA ASP A 80 -7.00 -10.43 14.14
C ASP A 80 -5.84 -9.66 14.81
N GLU A 81 -6.17 -9.01 15.92
CA GLU A 81 -5.23 -8.17 16.66
C GLU A 81 -4.06 -8.97 17.25
N GLU A 82 -4.28 -10.24 17.60
CA GLU A 82 -3.24 -11.13 18.13
C GLU A 82 -2.23 -11.53 17.05
N THR A 83 -2.71 -11.93 15.87
CA THR A 83 -1.88 -12.24 14.70
C THR A 83 -1.07 -11.02 14.29
N TRP A 84 -1.70 -9.84 14.24
CA TRP A 84 -1.01 -8.59 13.97
C TRP A 84 0.07 -8.28 15.02
N ARG A 85 -0.25 -8.41 16.31
CA ARG A 85 0.70 -8.18 17.41
C ARG A 85 1.92 -9.08 17.32
N GLY A 86 1.73 -10.37 17.00
CA GLY A 86 2.83 -11.31 16.80
C GLY A 86 3.75 -10.89 15.64
N LEU A 87 3.16 -10.52 14.50
CA LEU A 87 3.89 -10.05 13.32
C LEU A 87 4.62 -8.74 13.57
N TYR A 88 3.94 -7.77 14.21
CA TYR A 88 4.53 -6.49 14.56
C TYR A 88 5.70 -6.68 15.52
N THR A 89 5.57 -7.53 16.53
CA THR A 89 6.65 -7.81 17.50
C THR A 89 7.86 -8.45 16.81
N SER A 90 7.63 -9.45 15.95
CA SER A 90 8.68 -10.10 15.16
C SER A 90 9.36 -9.15 14.18
N ALA A 91 8.57 -8.28 13.51
CA ALA A 91 9.11 -7.25 12.63
C ALA A 91 9.92 -6.22 13.43
N ALA A 92 9.42 -5.76 14.57
CA ALA A 92 10.09 -4.77 15.41
C ALA A 92 11.44 -5.26 15.96
N SER A 93 11.60 -6.57 16.19
CA SER A 93 12.89 -7.15 16.61
C SER A 93 13.91 -7.27 15.48
N HIS A 94 13.48 -7.33 14.22
CA HIS A 94 14.36 -7.55 13.07
C HIS A 94 14.62 -6.28 12.25
N LEU A 95 13.69 -5.34 12.29
CA LEU A 95 13.74 -4.12 11.48
C LEU A 95 14.52 -3.02 12.20
N THR A 96 15.34 -2.30 11.43
CA THR A 96 16.09 -1.17 11.97
C THR A 96 15.17 0.00 12.30
N PRO A 97 15.48 0.82 13.32
CA PRO A 97 14.76 2.06 13.60
C PRO A 97 14.60 2.92 12.34
N GLY A 98 13.38 3.42 12.12
CA GLY A 98 13.00 4.15 10.90
C GLY A 98 12.41 3.28 9.79
N SER A 99 12.40 1.95 9.94
CA SER A 99 11.64 1.06 9.07
C SER A 99 10.14 1.31 9.22
N LYS A 100 9.40 1.17 8.12
CA LYS A 100 7.95 1.37 8.06
C LYS A 100 7.27 0.19 7.42
N ILE A 101 6.03 -0.04 7.83
CA ILE A 101 5.13 -1.09 7.34
C ILE A 101 3.98 -0.42 6.60
N ILE A 102 3.64 -0.96 5.43
CA ILE A 102 2.38 -0.67 4.74
C ILE A 102 1.47 -1.88 4.95
N LEU A 103 0.27 -1.62 5.44
CA LEU A 103 -0.81 -2.61 5.55
C LEU A 103 -1.86 -2.31 4.49
N THR A 104 -2.36 -3.32 3.81
CA THR A 104 -3.50 -3.14 2.89
C THR A 104 -4.63 -4.09 3.24
N SER A 105 -5.88 -3.64 3.23
CA SER A 105 -7.05 -4.51 3.45
C SER A 105 -8.32 -3.99 2.74
N ARG A 106 -9.36 -4.83 2.70
CA ARG A 106 -10.73 -4.42 2.35
C ARG A 106 -11.52 -3.94 3.56
N SER A 107 -11.11 -4.36 4.76
CA SER A 107 -11.80 -4.05 6.01
C SER A 107 -11.23 -2.78 6.64
N GLU A 108 -12.12 -1.89 7.08
CA GLU A 108 -11.74 -0.71 7.86
C GLU A 108 -11.19 -1.06 9.26
N LYS A 109 -11.35 -2.31 9.72
CA LYS A 109 -10.80 -2.78 10.99
C LYS A 109 -9.29 -2.58 11.11
N ILE A 110 -8.56 -2.58 9.99
CA ILE A 110 -7.09 -2.39 10.03
C ILE A 110 -6.70 -0.94 10.34
N ALA A 111 -7.63 0.01 10.34
CA ALA A 111 -7.36 1.41 10.63
C ALA A 111 -6.81 1.59 12.06
N SER A 112 -7.33 0.82 13.03
CA SER A 112 -6.87 0.86 14.42
C SER A 112 -5.48 0.27 14.63
N LEU A 113 -4.96 -0.48 13.64
CA LEU A 113 -3.61 -1.06 13.67
C LEU A 113 -2.55 -0.10 13.14
N GLY A 114 -2.97 1.01 12.52
CA GLY A 114 -2.10 2.04 11.98
C GLY A 114 -1.52 2.94 13.06
N THR A 115 -0.29 3.40 12.84
CA THR A 115 0.28 4.52 13.58
C THR A 115 0.09 5.84 12.83
N ALA A 116 -0.32 5.79 11.57
CA ALA A 116 -0.63 6.92 10.71
C ALA A 116 -2.10 6.87 10.26
N GLU A 117 -2.61 8.01 9.80
CA GLU A 117 -3.96 8.10 9.23
C GLU A 117 -4.12 7.13 8.05
N SER A 118 -5.25 6.42 8.04
CA SER A 118 -5.53 5.40 7.03
C SER A 118 -5.80 6.02 5.66
N LEU A 119 -5.18 5.47 4.62
CA LEU A 119 -5.39 5.89 3.24
C LEU A 119 -6.56 5.12 2.61
N MET A 120 -7.66 5.83 2.32
CA MET A 120 -8.86 5.25 1.72
C MET A 120 -8.79 5.28 0.18
N LEU A 121 -8.62 4.11 -0.43
CA LEU A 121 -8.57 3.94 -1.88
C LEU A 121 -9.96 3.63 -2.44
N LYS A 122 -10.57 4.60 -3.14
CA LYS A 122 -11.88 4.47 -3.82
C LYS A 122 -11.72 4.09 -5.28
N PHE A 123 -12.74 3.57 -5.96
CA PHE A 123 -12.69 3.39 -7.42
C PHE A 123 -12.39 4.72 -8.14
N LEU A 124 -11.71 4.64 -9.28
CA LEU A 124 -11.55 5.81 -10.16
C LEU A 124 -12.92 6.18 -10.77
N SER A 125 -13.05 7.40 -11.26
CA SER A 125 -14.24 7.80 -12.01
C SER A 125 -14.37 6.99 -13.30
N GLN A 126 -15.58 6.95 -13.87
CA GLN A 126 -15.82 6.23 -15.12
C GLN A 126 -14.97 6.82 -16.27
N GLU A 127 -14.83 8.15 -16.30
CA GLU A 127 -14.03 8.87 -17.29
C GLU A 127 -12.56 8.49 -17.18
N ALA A 128 -12.04 8.40 -15.95
CA ALA A 128 -10.68 7.98 -15.69
C ALA A 128 -10.44 6.51 -16.12
N TYR A 129 -11.35 5.59 -15.80
CA TYR A 129 -11.27 4.21 -16.28
C TYR A 129 -11.37 4.12 -17.80
N TRP A 130 -12.23 4.92 -18.42
CA TRP A 130 -12.41 4.94 -19.87
C TRP A 130 -11.16 5.47 -20.58
N TYR A 131 -10.56 6.54 -20.07
CA TYR A 131 -9.30 7.05 -20.59
C TYR A 131 -8.17 6.02 -20.45
N PHE A 132 -8.06 5.38 -19.28
CA PHE A 132 -7.09 4.33 -19.04
C PHE A 132 -7.29 3.15 -20.00
N PHE A 133 -8.54 2.70 -20.17
CA PHE A 133 -8.90 1.65 -21.12
C PHE A 133 -8.49 2.04 -22.55
N LYS A 134 -8.82 3.26 -23.01
CA LYS A 134 -8.45 3.73 -24.34
C LYS A 134 -6.93 3.72 -24.54
N THR A 135 -6.19 4.20 -23.55
CA THR A 135 -4.72 4.23 -23.57
C THR A 135 -4.12 2.83 -23.69
N VAL A 136 -4.70 1.83 -22.99
CA VAL A 136 -4.20 0.45 -23.00
C VAL A 136 -4.65 -0.31 -24.26
N ALA A 137 -5.92 -0.18 -24.65
CA ALA A 137 -6.52 -0.95 -25.75
C ALA A 137 -6.11 -0.43 -27.13
N PHE A 138 -5.96 0.89 -27.28
CA PHE A 138 -5.72 1.54 -28.57
C PHE A 138 -4.36 2.24 -28.63
N GLY A 139 -3.61 2.33 -27.53
CA GLY A 139 -2.34 3.07 -27.49
C GLY A 139 -2.54 4.59 -27.50
N SER A 140 -1.47 5.33 -27.81
CA SER A 140 -1.46 6.81 -27.84
C SER A 140 -2.11 7.42 -29.08
N THR A 141 -2.74 6.62 -29.94
CA THR A 141 -3.46 7.15 -31.11
C THR A 141 -4.72 7.88 -30.67
N ASN A 142 -4.85 9.10 -31.16
CA ASN A 142 -5.87 10.08 -30.81
C ASN A 142 -7.29 9.48 -30.91
N PRO A 143 -8.09 9.45 -29.83
CA PRO A 143 -9.38 8.76 -29.82
C PRO A 143 -10.55 9.57 -30.43
N GLU A 144 -10.23 10.46 -31.38
CA GLU A 144 -11.16 11.35 -32.11
C GLU A 144 -11.32 10.89 -33.58
N CYS A 145 -11.27 9.59 -33.86
CA CYS A 145 -11.57 9.03 -35.17
C CYS A 145 -12.72 8.03 -35.08
#